data_AF-A0A1G3B632-F1
#
_entry.id   AF-A0A1G3B632-F1
#
_cell.length_a   1.000
_cell.length_b   1.000
_cell.length_c   1.000
_cell.angle_alpha   90.00
_cell.angle_beta   90.00
_cell.angle_gamma   90.00
#
_symmetry.space_group_name_H-M   'P 1'
#
loop_
_entity.id
_entity.type
_entity.pdbx_description
1 polymer ?
#
loop_
_entity_poly.entity_id
_entity_poly.type
_entity_poly.pdbx_seq_one_letter_code
_entity_poly.pdbx_strand_id
1 'polypeptide(L)' 'MIKIHTRYITDTEGNPLEVVLPVKEFKALMEYVEEIEDALELEKAIKEAEEFVPWEEFKDRLKEEAI' A
#
# COMPACT_ATOMS: atom_id res chain seq x y z
N MET A 1 -13.44 8.90 3.08
CA MET A 1 -12.46 9.96 2.70
C MET A 1 -11.72 10.38 3.96
N ILE A 2 -10.40 10.19 3.98
CA ILE A 2 -9.57 10.48 5.17
C ILE A 2 -9.58 11.98 5.41
N LYS A 3 -9.92 12.39 6.64
CA LYS A 3 -9.79 13.79 7.05
C LYS A 3 -8.36 14.01 7.50
N ILE A 4 -7.68 14.96 6.86
CA ILE A 4 -6.29 15.33 7.15
C ILE A 4 -6.26 16.78 7.62
N HIS A 5 -5.65 17.00 8.78
CA HIS A 5 -5.40 18.31 9.36
C HIS A 5 -3.91 18.60 9.28
N THR A 6 -3.51 19.35 8.24
CA THR A 6 -2.11 19.70 8.01
C THR A 6 -1.70 20.93 8.80
N ARG A 7 -0.45 20.93 9.27
CA ARG A 7 0.30 22.15 9.61
C ARG A 7 1.59 22.14 8.80
N TYR A 8 2.13 23.31 8.49
CA TYR A 8 3.35 23.43 7.70
C TYR A 8 4.47 24.08 8.50
N ILE A 9 5.69 23.62 8.28
CA ILE A 9 6.91 24.33 8.65
C ILE A 9 7.41 24.99 7.37
N THR A 10 7.60 26.31 7.39
CA THR A 10 7.98 27.11 6.21
C THR A 10 9.41 27.61 6.31
N ASP A 11 10.00 27.96 5.17
CA ASP A 11 11.23 28.75 5.12
C ASP A 11 10.98 30.21 5.55
N THR A 12 12.03 31.03 5.45
CA THR A 12 11.99 32.46 5.79
C THR A 12 11.13 33.30 4.85
N GLU A 13 10.84 32.80 3.65
CA GLU A 13 9.98 33.44 2.65
C GLU A 13 8.52 32.99 2.77
N GLY A 14 8.23 32.02 3.65
CA GLY A 14 6.90 31.46 3.86
C GLY A 14 6.58 30.27 2.95
N ASN A 15 7.55 29.76 2.19
CA ASN A 15 7.34 28.57 1.36
C ASN A 15 7.31 27.30 2.25
N PRO A 16 6.33 26.39 2.08
CA PRO A 16 6.29 25.14 2.84
C PRO A 16 7.47 24.23 2.55
N LEU A 17 8.20 23.82 3.60
CA LEU A 17 9.28 22.83 3.52
C LEU A 17 8.82 21.46 4.00
N GLU A 18 8.04 21.44 5.08
CA GLU A 18 7.59 20.20 5.72
C GLU A 18 6.10 20.29 6.08
N VAL A 19 5.45 19.12 6.14
CA VAL A 19 4.08 18.97 6.65
C VAL A 19 4.09 18.17 7.94
N VAL A 20 3.39 18.68 8.94
CA VAL A 20 3.17 18.02 10.21
C VAL A 20 1.74 17.49 10.24
N LEU A 21 1.62 16.18 10.40
CA LEU A 21 0.34 15.49 10.51
C LEU A 21 0.16 14.92 11.92
N PRO A 22 -1.07 14.89 12.47
CA PRO A 22 -1.39 14.05 13.60
C PRO A 22 -1.02 12.59 13.29
N VAL A 23 -0.34 11.92 14.22
CA VAL A 23 0.15 10.54 14.01
C VAL A 23 -0.97 9.59 13.56
N LYS A 24 -2.18 9.74 14.11
CA LYS A 24 -3.34 8.93 13.72
C LYS A 24 -3.72 9.13 12.25
N GLU A 25 -3.65 10.35 11.76
CA GLU A 25 -4.01 10.69 10.38
C GLU A 25 -2.92 10.25 9.40
N PHE A 26 -1.65 10.38 9.78
CA PHE A 26 -0.55 9.81 9.01
C PHE A 26 -0.69 8.30 8.86
N LYS A 27 -0.95 7.58 9.96
CA LYS A 27 -1.16 6.12 9.91
C LYS A 27 -2.34 5.72 9.04
N ALA A 28 -3.47 6.41 9.16
CA ALA A 28 -4.64 6.16 8.31
C ALA A 28 -4.35 6.45 6.83
N LEU A 29 -3.53 7.46 6.54
CA LEU A 29 -3.09 7.74 5.18
C LEU A 29 -2.21 6.62 4.63
N MET A 30 -1.26 6.11 5.42
CA MET A 30 -0.39 5.00 5.01
C MET A 30 -1.20 3.72 4.74
N GLU A 31 -2.11 3.36 5.63
CA GLU A 31 -3.01 2.20 5.46
C GLU A 31 -3.84 2.29 4.17
N TYR A 32 -4.34 3.48 3.84
CA TYR A 32 -5.09 3.68 2.61
C TYR A 32 -4.21 3.65 1.34
N VAL A 33 -2.94 4.04 1.45
CA VAL A 33 -1.99 3.88 0.35
C VAL A 33 -1.71 2.40 0.11
N GLU A 34 -1.48 1.62 1.18
CA GLU A 34 -1.29 0.17 1.11
C GLU A 34 -2.50 -0.53 0.44
N GLU A 35 -3.74 -0.16 0.81
CA GLU A 35 -4.95 -0.70 0.16
C GLU A 35 -4.99 -0.43 -1.36
N ILE A 36 -4.47 0.73 -1.82
CA ILE A 36 -4.40 1.06 -3.24
C ILE A 36 -3.30 0.25 -3.92
N GLU A 37 -2.13 0.11 -3.28
CA GLU A 37 -1.02 -0.67 -3.80
C GLU A 37 -1.44 -2.14 -3.99
N ASP A 38 -2.04 -2.76 -2.97
CA ASP A 38 -2.57 -4.13 -3.04
C ASP A 38 -3.59 -4.30 -4.19
N ALA A 39 -4.49 -3.32 -4.37
CA ALA A 39 -5.47 -3.36 -5.45
C ALA A 39 -4.82 -3.29 -6.84
N LEU A 40 -3.80 -2.44 -7.01
CA LEU A 40 -3.06 -2.30 -8.26
C LEU A 40 -2.21 -3.55 -8.55
N GLU A 41 -1.58 -4.12 -7.53
CA GLU A 41 -0.83 -5.37 -7.66
C GLU A 41 -1.74 -6.53 -8.07
N LEU A 42 -2.92 -6.64 -7.47
CA LEU A 42 -3.91 -7.64 -7.86
C LEU A 42 -4.38 -7.45 -9.31
N GLU A 43 -4.68 -6.21 -9.71
CA GLU A 43 -5.08 -5.91 -11.09
C GLU A 43 -3.98 -6.30 -12.08
N LYS A 44 -2.73 -5.97 -11.76
CA LYS A 44 -1.56 -6.34 -12.55
C LYS A 44 -1.40 -7.86 -12.62
N ALA A 45 -1.49 -8.56 -11.50
CA ALA A 45 -1.40 -10.02 -11.45
C ALA A 45 -2.46 -10.70 -12.30
N ILE A 46 -3.71 -10.18 -12.29
CA ILE A 46 -4.79 -10.70 -13.14
C ILE A 46 -4.50 -10.45 -14.63
N LYS A 47 -3.98 -9.28 -14.98
CA LYS A 47 -3.66 -8.93 -16.38
C LYS A 47 -2.48 -9.74 -16.94
N GLU A 48 -1.48 -10.00 -16.11
CA GLU A 48 -0.26 -10.73 -16.47
C GLU A 48 -0.37 -12.23 -16.22
N ALA A 49 -1.49 -12.73 -15.67
CA ALA A 49 -1.70 -14.14 -15.42
C ALA A 49 -1.67 -14.94 -16.72
N GLU A 50 -0.60 -15.72 -16.91
CA GLU A 50 -0.50 -16.69 -18.00
C GLU A 50 -1.24 -17.98 -17.65
N GLU A 51 -1.23 -18.37 -16.36
CA GLU A 51 -1.84 -19.60 -15.85
C GLU A 51 -2.50 -19.37 -14.49
N PHE A 52 -3.53 -20.17 -14.19
CA PHE A 52 -4.21 -20.19 -12.90
C PHE A 52 -4.05 -21.56 -12.25
N VAL A 53 -3.58 -21.59 -11.01
CA VAL A 53 -3.42 -22.82 -10.22
C VAL A 53 -4.44 -22.82 -9.08
N PRO A 54 -5.26 -23.87 -8.92
CA PRO A 54 -6.14 -24.01 -7.78
C PRO A 54 -5.37 -23.99 -6.45
N TRP A 55 -5.96 -23.39 -5.42
CA TRP A 55 -5.32 -23.22 -4.11
C TRP A 55 -4.79 -24.53 -3.49
N GLU A 56 -5.55 -25.62 -3.62
CA GLU A 56 -5.12 -26.93 -3.10
C GLU A 56 -3.87 -27.45 -3.82
N GLU A 57 -3.80 -27.30 -5.14
CA GLU A 57 -2.63 -27.71 -5.93
C GLU A 57 -1.40 -26.85 -5.58
N PHE A 58 -1.58 -25.54 -5.42
CA PHE A 58 -0.49 -24.64 -5.00
C PHE A 58 0.06 -25.02 -3.62
N LYS A 59 -0.81 -25.32 -2.65
CA LYS A 59 -0.38 -25.77 -1.31
C LYS A 59 0.40 -27.08 -1.34
N ASP A 60 0.03 -28.01 -2.22
CA ASP A 60 0.74 -29.28 -2.33
C ASP A 60 2.14 -29.08 -2.95
N ARG A 61 2.28 -28.22 -3.97
CA ARG A 61 3.59 -27.82 -4.52
C ARG A 61 4.52 -27.20 -3.47
N LEU A 62 4.01 -26.28 -2.63
CA LEU A 62 4.81 -25.64 -1.58
C LEU A 62 5.36 -26.61 -0.53
N LYS A 63 4.63 -27.70 -0.24
CA LYS A 63 5.11 -28.73 0.71
C LYS A 63 6.23 -29.57 0.11
N GLU A 64 6.20 -29.81 -1.20
CA GLU A 64 7.22 -30.56 -1.92
C GLU A 64 8.54 -29.77 -2.05
N GLU A 65 8.48 -28.45 -2.18
CA GLU A 65 9.66 -27.56 -2.28
C GLU A 65 10.34 -27.26 -0.93
N ALA A 66 9.64 -27.48 0.19
CA ALA A 66 10.17 -27.23 1.54
C ALA A 66 10.99 -28.40 2.13
N ILE A 67 11.31 -29.43 1.34
CA ILE A 67 12.08 -30.63 1.72
C ILE A 67 13.47 -30.62 1.08
#